data_AF-X0YXF8-F1
#
_entry.id   AF-X0YXF8-F1
#
_cell.length_a   1.000
_cell.length_b   1.000
_cell.length_c   1.000
_cell.angle_alpha   90.00
_cell.angle_beta   90.00
_cell.angle_gamma   90.00
#
_symmetry.space_group_name_H-M   'P 1'
#
loop_
_entity.id
_entity.type
_entity.pdbx_description
1 polymer ?
#
loop_
_entity_poly.entity_id
_entity_poly.type
_entity_poly.pdbx_seq_one_letter_code
_entity_poly.pdbx_strand_id
1 'polypeptide(L)'
;KRLDYLFHFCTKEYIGQQIKEIKQEIAQDESKAMITIDDEEVSFRKSRVIISNETEQEKRAEIESKRIEKIKKFNTKYKEKWNKFHSLSKELGYNNYAQLCSKLMNVDFNKLSELMQNFLNKTNELYKNAMDKQLIEKIGLTLEQTKY
;
A
#
# COMPACT_ATOMS: atom_id res chain seq x y z
N LYS A 1 -6.19 29.62 8.59
CA LYS A 1 -7.07 29.13 7.49
C LYS A 1 -6.52 29.46 6.11
N ARG A 2 -6.56 30.71 5.61
CA ARG A 2 -6.05 31.04 4.24
C ARG A 2 -4.55 30.73 4.05
N LEU A 3 -3.72 31.07 5.04
CA LEU A 3 -2.28 30.78 5.02
C LEU A 3 -1.98 29.27 5.07
N ASP A 4 -2.77 28.49 5.82
CA ASP A 4 -2.59 27.03 5.88
C ASP A 4 -2.89 26.37 4.52
N TYR A 5 -3.92 26.84 3.80
CA TYR A 5 -4.21 26.39 2.44
C TYR A 5 -3.08 26.75 1.46
N LEU A 6 -2.56 27.97 1.55
CA LEU A 6 -1.44 28.40 0.70
C LEU A 6 -0.19 27.56 0.99
N PHE A 7 0.13 27.36 2.26
CA PHE A 7 1.23 26.48 2.68
C PHE A 7 1.03 25.05 2.14
N HIS A 8 -0.15 24.47 2.33
CA HIS A 8 -0.48 23.14 1.83
C HIS A 8 -0.28 23.05 0.31
N PHE A 9 -0.82 24.01 -0.43
CA PHE A 9 -0.72 24.07 -1.88
C PHE A 9 0.75 24.17 -2.33
N CYS A 10 1.49 25.17 -1.84
CA CYS A 10 2.88 25.39 -2.23
C CYS A 10 3.77 24.19 -1.91
N THR A 11 3.62 23.60 -0.72
CA THR A 11 4.40 22.42 -0.34
C THR A 11 4.06 21.21 -1.20
N LYS A 12 2.78 20.97 -1.49
CA LYS A 12 2.35 19.85 -2.33
C LYS A 12 2.86 19.99 -3.76
N GLU A 13 2.78 21.18 -4.35
CA GLU A 13 3.29 21.45 -5.69
C GLU A 13 4.81 21.33 -5.76
N TYR A 14 5.53 21.93 -4.80
CA TYR A 14 6.98 21.82 -4.72
C TYR A 14 7.44 20.36 -4.64
N ILE A 15 6.94 19.60 -3.67
CA ILE A 15 7.30 18.18 -3.52
C ILE A 15 6.86 17.39 -4.75
N GLY A 16 5.66 17.68 -5.28
CA GLY A 16 5.11 17.05 -6.47
C GLY A 16 6.04 17.17 -7.68
N GLN A 17 6.61 18.35 -7.91
CA GLN A 17 7.58 18.57 -8.99
C GLN A 17 8.89 17.83 -8.74
N GLN A 18 9.40 17.82 -7.50
CA GLN A 18 10.66 17.17 -7.15
C GLN A 18 10.66 15.64 -7.32
N ILE A 19 9.48 15.01 -7.30
CA ILE A 19 9.32 13.55 -7.42
C ILE A 19 8.64 13.13 -8.72
N LYS A 20 8.41 14.07 -9.65
CA LYS A 20 7.61 13.85 -10.85
C LYS A 20 8.19 12.73 -11.72
N GLU A 21 9.49 12.79 -11.98
CA GLU A 21 10.20 11.82 -12.82
C GLU A 21 10.17 10.42 -12.18
N ILE A 22 10.48 10.31 -10.89
CA ILE A 22 10.41 9.04 -10.14
C ILE A 22 9.00 8.43 -10.21
N LYS A 23 7.95 9.26 -10.07
CA LYS A 23 6.56 8.80 -10.20
C LYS A 23 6.25 8.31 -11.62
N GLN A 24 6.74 9.01 -12.64
CA GLN A 24 6.55 8.64 -14.04
C GLN A 24 7.23 7.32 -14.37
N GLU A 25 8.46 7.12 -13.89
CA GLU A 25 9.20 5.85 -14.04
C GLU A 25 8.47 4.69 -13.36
N ILE A 26 8.05 4.85 -12.10
CA ILE A 26 7.27 3.83 -11.39
C ILE A 26 6.00 3.46 -12.18
N ALA A 27 5.26 4.46 -12.65
CA ALA A 27 4.03 4.23 -13.42
C ALA A 27 4.33 3.50 -14.74
N GLN A 28 5.44 3.82 -15.40
CA GLN A 28 5.87 3.17 -16.64
C GLN A 28 6.26 1.71 -16.38
N ASP A 29 7.06 1.45 -15.36
CA ASP A 29 7.50 0.11 -14.97
C ASP A 29 6.31 -0.78 -14.61
N GLU A 30 5.38 -0.28 -13.81
CA GLU A 30 4.15 -1.01 -13.45
C GLU A 30 3.25 -1.25 -14.65
N SER A 31 3.18 -0.32 -15.61
CA SER A 31 2.34 -0.46 -16.80
C SER A 31 2.86 -1.55 -17.76
N LYS A 32 4.18 -1.70 -17.85
CA LYS A 32 4.86 -2.67 -18.72
C LYS A 32 5.07 -4.02 -18.03
N ALA A 33 4.79 -4.11 -16.74
CA ALA A 33 5.06 -5.32 -15.99
C ALA A 33 4.16 -6.47 -16.42
N MET A 34 4.79 -7.55 -16.87
CA MET A 34 4.17 -8.83 -17.20
C MET A 34 4.60 -9.91 -16.21
N ILE A 35 3.75 -10.91 -15.99
CA ILE A 35 4.08 -12.16 -15.29
C ILE A 35 3.60 -13.35 -16.13
N THR A 36 4.26 -14.49 -16.00
CA THR A 36 3.91 -15.71 -16.73
C THR A 36 2.99 -16.61 -15.90
N ILE A 37 1.83 -16.97 -16.43
CA ILE A 37 0.85 -17.88 -15.82
C ILE A 37 0.51 -18.93 -16.88
N ASP A 38 0.67 -20.23 -16.56
CA ASP A 38 0.40 -21.33 -17.51
C ASP A 38 1.03 -21.11 -18.90
N ASP A 39 2.31 -20.70 -18.92
CA ASP A 39 3.10 -20.36 -20.11
C ASP A 39 2.59 -19.15 -20.93
N GLU A 40 1.57 -18.44 -20.47
CA GLU A 40 1.09 -17.19 -21.07
C GLU A 40 1.61 -15.94 -20.33
N GLU A 41 2.06 -14.93 -21.09
CA GLU A 41 2.39 -13.62 -20.52
C GLU A 41 1.13 -12.79 -20.27
N VAL A 42 0.89 -12.48 -19.00
CA VAL A 42 -0.24 -11.65 -18.56
C VAL A 42 0.26 -10.38 -17.88
N SER A 43 -0.42 -9.26 -18.11
CA SER A 43 -0.09 -8.02 -17.42
C SER A 43 -0.23 -8.16 -15.90
N PHE A 44 0.68 -7.54 -15.16
CA PHE A 44 0.69 -7.56 -13.71
C PHE A 44 -0.61 -7.02 -13.10
N ARG A 45 -1.33 -6.13 -13.80
CA ARG A 45 -2.66 -5.68 -13.36
C ARG A 45 -3.73 -6.74 -13.57
N LYS A 46 -3.74 -7.41 -14.72
CA LYS A 46 -4.73 -8.45 -15.05
C LYS A 46 -4.56 -9.69 -14.17
N SER A 47 -3.35 -10.02 -13.73
CA SER A 47 -3.13 -11.20 -12.88
C SER A 47 -3.86 -11.16 -11.54
N ARG A 48 -4.20 -9.98 -11.00
CA ARG A 48 -5.05 -9.87 -9.81
C ARG A 48 -6.47 -10.39 -10.06
N VAL A 49 -7.01 -10.13 -11.25
CA VAL A 49 -8.34 -10.63 -11.66
C VAL A 49 -8.29 -12.14 -11.84
N ILE A 50 -7.20 -12.67 -12.40
CA ILE A 50 -7.01 -14.11 -12.56
C ILE A 50 -7.00 -14.81 -11.20
N ILE A 51 -6.20 -14.32 -10.23
CA ILE A 51 -6.20 -14.89 -8.86
C ILE A 51 -7.59 -14.90 -8.25
N SER A 52 -8.37 -13.83 -8.44
CA SER A 52 -9.71 -13.70 -7.86
C SER A 52 -10.72 -14.70 -8.43
N ASN A 53 -10.51 -15.17 -9.66
CA ASN A 53 -11.39 -16.12 -10.34
C ASN A 53 -10.85 -17.55 -10.32
N GLU A 54 -9.59 -17.74 -9.94
CA GLU A 54 -8.95 -19.06 -9.86
C GLU A 54 -9.48 -19.85 -8.66
N THR A 55 -9.97 -21.06 -8.92
CA THR A 55 -10.55 -21.95 -7.91
C THR A 55 -9.50 -22.75 -7.16
N GLU A 56 -8.38 -23.10 -7.81
CA GLU A 56 -7.33 -23.92 -7.23
C GLU A 56 -6.41 -23.08 -6.32
N GLN A 57 -6.31 -23.47 -5.05
CA GLN A 57 -5.52 -22.74 -4.07
C GLN A 57 -4.03 -22.71 -4.42
N GLU A 58 -3.47 -23.82 -4.88
CA GLU A 58 -2.05 -23.93 -5.24
C GLU A 58 -1.70 -22.99 -6.40
N LYS A 59 -2.53 -22.94 -7.44
CA LYS A 59 -2.38 -22.00 -8.55
C LYS A 59 -2.49 -20.55 -8.10
N ARG A 60 -3.47 -20.21 -7.25
CA ARG A 60 -3.56 -18.84 -6.66
C ARG A 60 -2.26 -18.45 -5.96
N ALA A 61 -1.72 -19.35 -5.14
CA ALA A 61 -0.49 -19.12 -4.39
C ALA A 61 0.74 -18.98 -5.31
N GLU A 62 0.82 -19.77 -6.39
CA GLU A 62 1.88 -19.66 -7.38
C GLU A 62 1.84 -18.29 -8.10
N ILE A 63 0.65 -17.89 -8.58
CA ILE A 63 0.48 -16.60 -9.26
C ILE A 63 0.82 -15.44 -8.30
N GLU A 64 0.38 -15.51 -7.05
CA GLU A 64 0.70 -14.47 -6.05
C GLU A 64 2.20 -14.43 -5.72
N SER A 65 2.86 -15.58 -5.65
CA SER A 65 4.33 -15.63 -5.48
C SER A 65 5.07 -14.94 -6.63
N LYS A 66 4.66 -15.20 -7.88
CA LYS A 66 5.20 -14.51 -9.06
C LYS A 66 4.93 -13.00 -9.02
N ARG A 67 3.76 -12.58 -8.51
CA ARG A 67 3.43 -11.16 -8.30
C ARG A 67 4.31 -10.52 -7.24
N ILE A 68 4.53 -11.19 -6.11
CA ILE A 68 5.41 -10.72 -5.03
C ILE A 68 6.83 -10.50 -5.56
N GLU A 69 7.36 -11.42 -6.37
CA GLU A 69 8.68 -11.24 -7.01
C GLU A 69 8.73 -10.03 -7.94
N LYS A 70 7.64 -9.73 -8.68
CA LYS A 70 7.55 -8.50 -9.46
C LYS A 70 7.48 -7.25 -8.56
N ILE A 71 6.69 -7.28 -7.48
CA ILE A 71 6.57 -6.17 -6.52
C ILE A 71 7.93 -5.85 -5.88
N LYS A 72 8.71 -6.86 -5.50
CA LYS A 72 10.07 -6.69 -4.96
C LYS A 72 10.97 -5.88 -5.90
N LYS A 73 10.83 -6.03 -7.23
CA LYS A 73 11.58 -5.25 -8.22
C LYS A 73 11.17 -3.77 -8.20
N PHE A 74 9.89 -3.46 -8.00
CA PHE A 74 9.42 -2.07 -7.86
C PHE A 74 9.91 -1.41 -6.57
N ASN A 75 10.09 -2.18 -5.49
CA ASN A 75 10.44 -1.64 -4.17
C ASN A 75 11.70 -0.77 -4.18
N THR A 76 12.66 -1.02 -5.07
CA THR A 76 13.86 -0.18 -5.23
C THR A 76 13.49 1.27 -5.58
N LYS A 77 12.63 1.46 -6.61
CA LYS A 77 12.17 2.78 -7.04
C LYS A 77 11.21 3.42 -6.03
N TYR A 78 10.37 2.61 -5.38
CA TYR A 78 9.55 3.10 -4.28
C TYR A 78 10.39 3.60 -3.10
N LYS A 79 11.47 2.89 -2.75
CA LYS A 79 12.41 3.31 -1.70
C LYS A 79 13.10 4.63 -2.07
N GLU A 80 13.53 4.80 -3.31
CA GLU A 80 14.07 6.07 -3.81
C GLU A 80 13.07 7.21 -3.63
N LYS A 81 11.81 7.01 -4.04
CA LYS A 81 10.72 7.97 -3.85
C LYS A 81 10.53 8.34 -2.37
N TRP A 82 10.48 7.35 -1.48
CA TRP A 82 10.32 7.58 -0.04
C TRP A 82 11.51 8.33 0.55
N ASN A 83 12.74 7.95 0.21
CA ASN A 83 13.93 8.66 0.64
C ASN A 83 13.89 10.14 0.21
N LYS A 84 13.42 10.42 -1.01
CA LYS A 84 13.25 11.80 -1.49
C LYS A 84 12.20 12.56 -0.67
N PHE A 85 11.05 11.97 -0.34
CA PHE A 85 10.09 12.59 0.57
C PHE A 85 10.70 12.92 1.95
N HIS A 86 11.47 11.99 2.52
CA HIS A 86 12.15 12.21 3.80
C HIS A 86 13.19 13.33 3.72
N SER A 87 13.98 13.41 2.64
CA SER A 87 14.94 14.51 2.41
C SER A 87 14.25 15.86 2.29
N LEU A 88 13.25 15.95 1.40
CA LEU A 88 12.51 17.20 1.16
C LEU A 88 11.82 17.71 2.43
N SER A 89 11.35 16.81 3.28
CA SER A 89 10.75 17.20 4.56
C SER A 89 11.76 17.88 5.49
N LYS A 90 12.99 17.37 5.53
CA LYS A 90 14.08 17.98 6.31
C LYS A 90 14.51 19.32 5.71
N GLU A 91 14.59 19.41 4.39
CA GLU A 91 14.88 20.67 3.67
C GLU A 91 13.84 21.75 3.97
N LEU A 92 12.57 21.37 4.15
CA LEU A 92 11.48 22.26 4.55
C LEU A 92 11.44 22.57 6.06
N GLY A 93 12.42 22.10 6.84
CA GLY A 93 12.54 22.39 8.28
C GLY A 93 11.79 21.43 9.21
N TYR A 94 11.31 20.28 8.73
CA TYR A 94 10.63 19.28 9.55
C TYR A 94 11.59 18.16 9.98
N ASN A 95 11.41 17.62 11.19
CA ASN A 95 12.30 16.56 11.69
C ASN A 95 12.16 15.26 10.87
N ASN A 96 10.96 14.99 10.37
CA ASN A 96 10.67 13.83 9.53
C ASN A 96 9.42 14.08 8.66
N TYR A 97 9.20 13.18 7.70
CA TYR A 97 8.08 13.26 6.76
C TYR A 97 6.71 13.15 7.45
N ALA A 98 6.60 12.38 8.53
CA ALA A 98 5.33 12.24 9.25
C ALA A 98 4.91 13.57 9.90
N GLN A 99 5.83 14.36 10.46
CA GLN A 99 5.52 15.69 10.99
C GLN A 99 5.06 16.66 9.89
N LEU A 100 5.70 16.62 8.71
CA LEU A 100 5.24 17.40 7.58
C LEU A 100 3.81 17.02 7.18
N CYS A 101 3.53 15.72 7.04
CA CYS A 101 2.19 15.22 6.71
C CYS A 101 1.15 15.59 7.76
N SER A 102 1.48 15.48 9.05
CA SER A 102 0.63 15.88 10.17
C SER A 102 0.24 17.36 10.05
N LYS A 103 1.21 18.24 9.76
CA LYS A 103 0.96 19.67 9.53
C LYS A 103 0.10 19.92 8.29
N LEU A 104 0.40 19.26 7.17
CA LEU A 104 -0.32 19.45 5.90
C LEU A 104 -1.77 18.97 5.95
N MET A 105 -2.05 17.88 6.67
CA MET A 105 -3.39 17.31 6.82
C MET A 105 -4.15 17.87 8.01
N ASN A 106 -3.46 18.64 8.87
CA ASN A 106 -4.01 19.13 10.14
C ASN A 106 -4.57 17.98 11.01
N VAL A 107 -3.79 16.89 11.09
CA VAL A 107 -4.11 15.68 11.86
C VAL A 107 -2.99 15.39 12.84
N ASP A 108 -3.32 15.22 14.11
CA ASP A 108 -2.42 14.70 15.12
C ASP A 108 -2.32 13.17 14.99
N PHE A 109 -1.17 12.69 14.53
CA PHE A 109 -0.96 11.26 14.34
C PHE A 109 -0.81 10.47 15.63
N ASN A 110 -0.38 11.09 16.73
CA ASN A 110 -0.31 10.40 18.03
C ASN A 110 -1.72 10.13 18.54
N LYS A 111 -2.56 11.18 18.54
CA LYS A 111 -3.97 11.04 18.92
C LYS A 111 -4.72 10.08 17.98
N LEU A 112 -4.44 10.14 16.68
CA LEU A 112 -5.03 9.19 15.72
C LEU A 112 -4.59 7.75 16.04
N SER A 113 -3.31 7.54 16.36
CA SER A 113 -2.79 6.22 16.72
C SER A 113 -3.48 5.65 17.97
N GLU A 114 -3.70 6.45 19.01
CA GLU A 114 -4.45 6.04 20.21
C GLU A 114 -5.90 5.64 19.88
N LEU A 115 -6.59 6.44 19.06
CA LEU A 115 -7.96 6.16 18.62
C LEU A 115 -8.02 4.86 17.81
N MET A 116 -7.07 4.67 16.89
CA MET A 116 -6.97 3.44 16.08
C MET A 116 -6.68 2.23 16.96
N GLN A 117 -5.80 2.35 17.95
CA GLN A 117 -5.48 1.24 18.86
C GLN A 117 -6.71 0.85 19.70
N ASN A 118 -7.46 1.81 20.21
CA ASN A 118 -8.71 1.54 20.95
C ASN A 118 -9.76 0.87 20.05
N PHE A 119 -9.89 1.34 18.80
CA PHE A 119 -10.78 0.71 17.82
C PHE A 119 -10.38 -0.74 17.58
N LEU A 120 -9.10 -1.00 17.29
CA LEU A 120 -8.57 -2.36 17.10
C LEU A 120 -8.86 -3.25 18.30
N ASN A 121 -8.60 -2.78 19.53
CA ASN A 121 -8.87 -3.56 20.74
C ASN A 121 -10.35 -3.94 20.88
N LYS A 122 -11.27 -3.06 20.47
CA LYS A 122 -12.72 -3.30 20.53
C LYS A 122 -13.22 -4.19 19.40
N THR A 123 -12.60 -4.15 18.23
CA THR A 123 -13.10 -4.85 17.04
C THR A 123 -12.33 -6.12 16.70
N ASN A 124 -11.18 -6.39 17.32
CA ASN A 124 -10.33 -7.53 16.99
C ASN A 124 -11.07 -8.87 17.13
N GLU A 125 -11.67 -9.12 18.29
CA GLU A 125 -12.41 -10.36 18.55
C GLU A 125 -13.68 -10.46 17.70
N LEU A 126 -14.37 -9.32 17.48
CA LEU A 126 -15.54 -9.28 16.59
C LEU A 126 -15.16 -9.68 15.16
N TYR A 127 -14.07 -9.14 14.64
CA TYR A 127 -13.56 -9.44 13.30
C TYR A 127 -13.17 -10.93 13.20
N LYS A 128 -12.36 -11.43 14.14
CA LYS A 128 -11.91 -12.83 14.14
C LYS A 128 -13.09 -13.79 14.15
N ASN A 129 -14.04 -13.62 15.06
CA ASN A 129 -15.21 -14.49 15.17
C ASN A 129 -16.09 -14.44 13.91
N ALA A 130 -16.34 -13.25 13.36
CA ALA A 130 -17.16 -13.11 12.16
C ALA A 130 -16.46 -13.74 10.95
N MET A 131 -15.15 -13.56 10.81
CA MET A 131 -14.38 -14.08 9.69
C MET A 131 -14.19 -15.59 9.79
N ASP A 132 -13.88 -16.14 10.98
CA ASP A 132 -13.83 -17.58 11.24
C ASP A 132 -15.12 -18.27 10.84
N LYS A 133 -16.26 -17.73 11.28
CA LYS A 133 -17.57 -18.26 10.91
C LYS A 133 -17.75 -18.33 9.40
N GLN A 134 -17.43 -17.24 8.69
CA GLN A 134 -17.58 -17.21 7.24
C GLN A 134 -16.61 -18.16 6.51
N LEU A 135 -15.36 -18.26 6.96
CA LEU A 135 -14.37 -19.14 6.35
C LEU A 135 -14.72 -20.62 6.56
N ILE A 136 -15.18 -20.99 7.76
CA ILE A 136 -15.64 -22.36 8.03
C ILE A 136 -16.85 -22.69 7.16
N GLU A 137 -17.84 -21.80 7.09
CA GLU A 137 -19.06 -21.99 6.29
C GLU A 137 -18.79 -22.07 4.78
N LYS A 138 -17.80 -21.33 4.26
CA LYS A 138 -17.57 -21.21 2.81
C LYS A 138 -16.50 -22.16 2.28
N ILE A 139 -15.43 -22.39 3.04
CA ILE A 139 -14.26 -23.13 2.57
C ILE A 139 -13.73 -24.15 3.60
N GLY A 140 -14.40 -24.32 4.74
CA GLY A 140 -14.05 -25.33 5.74
C GLY A 140 -12.76 -25.08 6.51
N LEU A 141 -12.26 -23.84 6.52
CA LEU A 141 -11.01 -23.45 7.19
C LEU A 141 -11.27 -22.40 8.28
N THR A 142 -10.45 -22.40 9.33
CA THR A 142 -10.39 -21.28 10.27
C THR A 142 -9.51 -20.16 9.74
N LEU A 143 -9.68 -18.94 10.25
CA LEU A 143 -8.83 -17.78 9.99
C LEU A 143 -7.37 -18.07 10.33
N GLU A 144 -7.09 -18.81 11.40
CA GLU A 144 -5.72 -19.19 11.75
C GLU A 144 -5.09 -20.17 10.74
N GLN A 145 -5.91 -20.99 10.08
CA GLN A 145 -5.46 -21.90 9.03
C GLN A 145 -5.27 -21.20 7.68
N THR A 146 -5.90 -20.04 7.47
CA THR A 146 -5.66 -19.24 6.27
C THR A 146 -4.30 -18.57 6.35
N LYS A 147 -3.35 -19.03 5.53
CA LYS A 147 -2.08 -18.33 5.31
C LYS A 147 -2.30 -17.26 4.24
N TYR A 148 -1.87 -16.04 4.55
CA TYR A 148 -1.69 -14.97 3.58
C TYR A 148 -0.53 -15.30 2.63
#